data_AF-A0A6S7HCE6-F1
#
_entry.id   AF-A0A6S7HCE6-F1
#
_cell.length_a   1.000
_cell.length_b   1.000
_cell.length_c   1.000
_cell.angle_alpha   90.00
_cell.angle_beta   90.00
_cell.angle_gamma   90.00
#
_symmetry.space_group_name_H-M   'P 1'
#
loop_
_entity.id
_entity.type
_entity.pdbx_description
1 polymer ?
#
loop_
_entity_poly.entity_id
_entity_poly.type
_entity_poly.pdbx_seq_one_letter_code
_entity_poly.pdbx_strand_id
1 'polypeptide(L)'
;MWKFVDDVSSSENLTSNSFSATQSTLDSIDSWATYNCMKLNAKKCKELRVSFLKETPQLPSLTIDGHVLETVQSHKVLGLIIQNSLKWDEQIRPIVTKASKRLYGLRVYYAAVVSLLLILPTHTSLLFVLFWNTVVRYGFTRYLAICLTNWKEYKSVPCALSFLATHTTKLSNWLIAQDLATGETKPV
;
A
#
# COMPACT_ATOMS: atom_id res chain seq x y z
N MET A 1 -12.03 18.25 23.72
CA MET A 1 -13.10 17.84 22.79
C MET A 1 -12.53 17.74 21.40
N TRP A 2 -12.86 16.68 20.67
CA TRP A 2 -12.41 16.40 19.31
C TRP A 2 -13.63 16.26 18.42
N LYS A 3 -13.64 16.88 17.24
CA LYS A 3 -14.74 16.82 16.27
C LYS A 3 -14.21 16.40 14.91
N PHE A 4 -14.89 15.46 14.28
CA PHE A 4 -14.64 15.03 12.92
C PHE A 4 -15.97 14.79 12.21
N VAL A 5 -16.32 15.68 11.26
CA VAL A 5 -17.64 15.64 10.58
C VAL A 5 -18.76 15.62 11.62
N ASP A 6 -19.51 14.52 11.70
CA ASP A 6 -20.64 14.31 12.61
C ASP A 6 -20.19 13.69 13.95
N ASP A 7 -18.99 13.11 14.00
CA ASP A 7 -18.46 12.44 15.18
C ASP A 7 -17.84 13.47 16.14
N VAL A 8 -18.30 13.47 17.38
CA VAL A 8 -17.74 14.28 18.47
C VAL A 8 -17.30 13.34 19.59
N SER A 9 -16.08 13.52 20.07
CA SER A 9 -15.52 12.78 21.20
C SER A 9 -15.07 13.76 22.28
N SER A 10 -15.53 13.54 23.50
CA SER A 10 -15.06 14.25 24.69
C SER A 10 -14.38 13.26 25.64
N SER A 11 -13.35 13.73 26.32
CA SER A 11 -12.59 12.95 27.29
C SER A 11 -12.35 13.81 28.51
N GLU A 12 -12.61 13.26 29.68
CA GLU A 12 -12.34 13.89 30.97
C GLU A 12 -11.34 13.03 31.74
N ASN A 13 -10.38 13.67 32.41
CA ASN A 13 -9.47 13.00 33.31
C ASN A 13 -9.97 13.19 34.74
N LEU A 14 -10.34 12.09 35.40
CA LEU A 14 -10.82 12.11 36.77
C LEU A 14 -9.68 11.74 37.73
N THR A 15 -9.55 12.53 38.79
CA THR A 15 -8.74 12.16 39.95
C THR A 15 -9.63 11.50 41.01
N SER A 16 -9.04 10.76 41.96
CA SER A 16 -9.77 9.93 42.92
C SER A 16 -10.78 10.67 43.81
N ASN A 17 -10.76 12.00 43.83
CA ASN A 17 -11.62 12.83 44.68
C ASN A 17 -12.39 13.93 43.93
N SER A 18 -12.47 13.84 42.60
CA SER A 18 -13.16 14.84 41.76
C SER A 18 -14.49 14.31 41.22
N PHE A 19 -15.52 15.16 41.24
CA PHE A 19 -16.80 14.89 40.57
C PHE A 19 -16.64 14.96 39.05
N SER A 20 -17.36 14.12 38.31
CA SER A 20 -17.35 14.12 36.85
C SER A 20 -18.14 15.30 36.28
N ALA A 21 -17.48 16.15 35.48
CA ALA A 21 -18.12 17.18 34.65
C ALA A 21 -18.53 16.65 33.27
N THR A 22 -18.36 15.34 33.00
CA THR A 22 -18.75 14.73 31.73
C THR A 22 -20.24 14.89 31.42
N GLN A 23 -21.13 14.75 32.41
CA GLN A 23 -22.57 14.89 32.17
C GLN A 23 -22.94 16.32 31.77
N SER A 24 -22.43 17.34 32.46
CA SER A 24 -22.71 18.74 32.10
C SER A 24 -22.15 19.11 30.71
N THR A 25 -21.02 18.52 30.34
CA THR A 25 -20.44 18.65 28.99
C THR A 25 -21.36 18.01 27.95
N LEU A 26 -21.90 16.81 28.23
CA LEU A 26 -22.87 16.15 27.36
C LEU A 26 -24.16 16.96 27.22
N ASP A 27 -24.71 17.49 28.31
CA ASP A 27 -25.92 18.31 28.31
C ASP A 27 -25.72 19.59 27.49
N SER A 28 -24.53 20.18 27.55
CA SER A 28 -24.15 21.34 26.73
C SER A 28 -24.08 21.00 25.24
N ILE A 29 -23.54 19.83 24.90
CA ILE A 29 -23.49 19.32 23.50
C ILE A 29 -24.90 19.03 23.00
N ASP A 30 -25.76 18.44 23.82
CA ASP A 30 -27.15 18.12 23.49
C ASP A 30 -27.99 19.39 23.28
N SER A 31 -27.82 20.38 24.15
CA SER A 31 -28.44 21.70 24.03
C SER A 31 -27.98 22.41 22.74
N TRP A 32 -26.68 22.36 22.43
CA TRP A 32 -26.14 22.92 21.20
C TRP A 32 -26.66 22.19 19.96
N ALA A 33 -26.73 20.85 19.99
CA ALA A 33 -27.28 20.06 18.90
C ALA A 33 -28.75 20.44 18.64
N THR A 34 -29.56 20.50 19.70
CA THR A 34 -30.97 20.88 19.64
C THR A 34 -31.16 22.30 19.08
N TYR A 35 -30.35 23.25 19.54
CA TYR A 35 -30.36 24.63 19.03
C TYR A 35 -30.07 24.70 17.52
N ASN A 36 -29.20 23.82 17.03
CA ASN A 36 -28.84 23.73 15.62
C ASN A 36 -29.74 22.75 14.83
N CYS A 37 -30.90 22.36 15.36
CA CYS A 37 -31.82 21.41 14.74
C CYS A 37 -31.18 20.05 14.40
N MET A 38 -30.18 19.63 15.18
CA MET A 38 -29.55 18.32 15.09
C MET A 38 -30.00 17.43 16.24
N LYS A 39 -30.04 16.11 15.99
CA LYS A 39 -30.39 15.11 17.00
C LYS A 39 -29.22 14.16 17.25
N LEU A 40 -28.77 14.07 18.50
CA LEU A 40 -27.75 13.11 18.90
C LEU A 40 -28.31 11.68 18.84
N ASN A 41 -27.52 10.74 18.33
CA ASN A 41 -27.91 9.35 18.27
C ASN A 41 -27.41 8.60 19.51
N ALA A 42 -28.23 8.58 20.56
CA ALA A 42 -27.91 7.90 21.81
C ALA A 42 -27.51 6.42 21.64
N LYS A 43 -28.00 5.72 20.60
CA LYS A 43 -27.59 4.32 20.32
C LYS A 43 -26.15 4.20 19.85
N LYS A 44 -25.63 5.21 19.13
CA LYS A 44 -24.26 5.26 18.64
C LYS A 44 -23.30 5.86 19.66
N CYS A 45 -23.78 6.75 20.54
CA CYS A 45 -23.00 7.27 21.65
C CYS A 45 -22.70 6.13 22.64
N LYS A 46 -21.41 5.94 22.95
CA LYS A 46 -20.95 4.94 23.90
C LYS A 46 -20.03 5.60 24.92
N GLU A 47 -20.09 5.12 26.15
CA GLU A 47 -19.15 5.53 27.19
C GLU A 47 -18.02 4.51 27.27
N LEU A 48 -16.77 4.98 27.21
CA LEU A 48 -15.58 4.15 27.40
C LEU A 48 -14.85 4.64 28.65
N ARG A 49 -14.80 3.80 29.68
CA ARG A 49 -14.11 4.10 30.94
C ARG A 49 -12.73 3.46 30.95
N VAL A 50 -11.70 4.26 31.18
CA VAL A 50 -10.30 3.81 31.26
C VAL A 50 -9.80 4.07 32.67
N SER A 51 -9.40 3.03 33.38
CA SER A 51 -8.86 3.14 34.74
C SER A 51 -7.73 2.14 34.98
N PHE A 52 -6.62 2.62 35.53
CA PHE A 52 -5.46 1.80 35.92
C PHE A 52 -5.40 1.55 37.43
N LEU A 53 -6.40 2.02 38.17
CA LEU A 53 -6.51 1.80 39.59
C LEU A 53 -6.87 0.34 39.87
N LYS A 54 -6.37 -0.20 40.99
CA LYS A 54 -6.67 -1.57 41.43
C LYS A 54 -8.17 -1.77 41.67
N GLU A 55 -8.83 -0.73 42.16
CA GLU A 55 -10.27 -0.66 42.30
C GLU A 55 -10.81 0.36 41.30
N THR A 56 -11.75 -0.06 40.47
CA THR A 56 -12.36 0.81 39.48
C THR A 56 -13.36 1.75 40.16
N PRO A 57 -13.21 3.07 40.01
CA PRO A 57 -14.15 4.02 40.60
C PRO A 57 -15.54 3.81 40.00
N GLN A 58 -16.54 3.72 40.87
CA GLN A 58 -17.94 3.61 40.47
C GLN A 58 -18.44 4.99 40.05
N LEU A 59 -18.46 5.24 38.74
CA LEU A 59 -18.99 6.48 38.16
C LEU A 59 -20.47 6.30 37.79
N PRO A 60 -21.30 7.35 37.99
CA PRO A 60 -22.70 7.31 37.56
C PRO A 60 -22.80 7.09 36.05
N SER A 61 -23.87 6.42 35.60
CA SER A 61 -24.11 6.22 34.17
C SER A 61 -24.45 7.56 33.51
N LEU A 62 -23.91 7.78 32.31
CA LEU A 62 -24.18 8.98 31.52
C LEU A 62 -25.52 8.86 30.79
N THR A 63 -26.21 9.97 30.63
CA THR A 63 -27.51 10.06 29.94
C THR A 63 -27.47 11.09 28.81
N ILE A 64 -28.09 10.79 27.67
CA ILE A 64 -28.30 11.71 26.54
C ILE A 64 -29.75 11.57 26.07
N ASP A 65 -30.49 12.67 25.92
CA ASP A 65 -31.90 12.67 25.46
C ASP A 65 -32.77 11.69 26.29
N GLY A 66 -32.54 11.62 27.61
CA GLY A 66 -33.22 10.69 28.53
C GLY A 66 -32.83 9.21 28.40
N HIS A 67 -31.89 8.86 27.51
CA HIS A 67 -31.39 7.52 27.33
C HIS A 67 -30.06 7.31 28.05
N VAL A 68 -29.94 6.22 28.81
CA VAL A 68 -28.69 5.82 29.46
C VAL A 68 -27.72 5.29 28.41
N LEU A 69 -26.50 5.83 28.40
CA LEU A 69 -25.44 5.38 27.51
C LEU A 69 -24.89 4.03 27.96
N GLU A 70 -24.62 3.17 26.98
CA GLU A 70 -23.96 1.90 27.24
C GLU A 70 -22.47 2.12 27.51
N THR A 71 -22.01 1.62 28.65
CA THR A 71 -20.58 1.52 28.96
C THR A 71 -19.99 0.30 28.26
N VAL A 72 -19.02 0.53 27.36
CA VAL A 72 -18.39 -0.52 26.55
C VAL A 72 -16.92 -0.71 26.93
N GLN A 73 -16.39 -1.91 26.68
CA GLN A 73 -14.96 -2.21 26.92
C GLN A 73 -14.08 -1.85 25.71
N SER A 74 -14.65 -1.82 24.52
CA SER A 74 -13.96 -1.35 23.33
C SER A 74 -14.91 -0.62 22.39
N HIS A 75 -14.39 0.39 21.70
CA HIS A 75 -15.15 1.19 20.75
C HIS A 75 -14.31 1.61 19.56
N LYS A 76 -14.93 1.64 18.38
CA LYS A 76 -14.27 2.04 17.14
C LYS A 76 -14.50 3.53 16.88
N VAL A 77 -13.46 4.34 17.04
CA VAL A 77 -13.45 5.77 16.77
C VAL A 77 -12.66 6.04 15.49
N LEU A 78 -13.30 6.55 14.45
CA LEU A 78 -12.67 6.92 13.16
C LEU A 78 -11.81 5.81 12.51
N GLY A 79 -12.13 4.54 12.73
CA GLY A 79 -11.34 3.41 12.23
C GLY A 79 -10.30 2.84 13.20
N LEU A 80 -10.12 3.48 14.35
CA LEU A 80 -9.26 3.05 15.45
C LEU A 80 -10.12 2.37 16.52
N ILE A 81 -9.82 1.12 16.87
CA ILE A 81 -10.43 0.46 18.01
C ILE A 81 -9.66 0.85 19.27
N ILE A 82 -10.34 1.50 20.21
CA ILE A 82 -9.82 1.89 21.51
C ILE A 82 -10.41 0.95 22.55
N GLN A 83 -9.55 0.31 23.34
CA GLN A 83 -9.95 -0.59 24.43
C GLN A 83 -9.78 0.10 25.79
N ASN A 84 -10.60 -0.26 26.76
CA ASN A 84 -10.55 0.23 28.14
C ASN A 84 -9.20 -0.04 28.83
N SER A 85 -8.57 -1.16 28.48
CA SER A 85 -7.26 -1.59 28.98
C SER A 85 -6.09 -0.89 28.28
N LEU A 86 -6.39 -0.04 27.29
CA LEU A 86 -5.43 0.61 26.37
C LEU A 86 -4.44 -0.37 25.72
N LYS A 87 -4.82 -1.64 25.64
CA LYS A 87 -4.14 -2.61 24.78
C LYS A 87 -4.46 -2.30 23.32
N TRP A 88 -3.62 -2.84 22.44
CA TRP A 88 -3.75 -2.68 21.00
C TRP A 88 -4.17 -3.98 20.31
N ASP A 89 -4.48 -5.04 21.06
CA ASP A 89 -4.66 -6.38 20.51
C ASP A 89 -5.93 -6.48 19.65
N GLU A 90 -7.03 -5.83 20.04
CA GLU A 90 -8.23 -5.77 19.19
C GLU A 90 -8.02 -4.95 17.92
N GLN A 91 -7.18 -3.91 17.98
CA GLN A 91 -6.87 -3.09 16.80
C GLN A 91 -5.89 -3.80 15.86
N ILE A 92 -4.90 -4.51 16.39
CA ILE A 92 -3.86 -5.18 15.59
C ILE A 92 -4.43 -6.39 14.84
N ARG A 93 -5.29 -7.19 15.47
CA ARG A 93 -5.90 -8.39 14.87
C ARG A 93 -6.50 -8.16 13.46
N PRO A 94 -7.40 -7.18 13.23
CA PRO A 94 -7.98 -6.93 11.92
C PRO A 94 -6.95 -6.36 10.93
N ILE A 95 -5.98 -5.58 11.39
CA ILE A 95 -4.90 -5.03 10.54
C ILE A 95 -4.04 -6.18 10.01
N VAL A 96 -3.57 -7.06 10.89
CA VAL A 96 -2.76 -8.23 10.51
C VAL A 96 -3.55 -9.12 9.55
N THR A 97 -4.81 -9.42 9.87
CA THR A 97 -5.67 -10.24 9.00
C THR A 97 -5.83 -9.63 7.60
N LYS A 98 -6.04 -8.31 7.51
CA LYS A 98 -6.17 -7.60 6.23
C LYS A 98 -4.85 -7.58 5.45
N ALA A 99 -3.72 -7.40 6.14
CA ALA A 99 -2.39 -7.43 5.55
C ALA A 99 -2.05 -8.84 5.01
N SER A 100 -2.27 -9.89 5.81
CA SER A 100 -2.03 -11.28 5.42
C SER A 100 -2.85 -11.67 4.19
N LYS A 101 -4.14 -11.28 4.12
CA LYS A 101 -4.98 -11.52 2.94
C LYS A 101 -4.43 -10.84 1.68
N ARG A 102 -3.97 -9.60 1.80
CA ARG A 102 -3.35 -8.86 0.68
C ARG A 102 -2.04 -9.46 0.23
N LEU A 103 -1.17 -9.86 1.17
CA LEU A 103 0.09 -10.53 0.88
C LEU A 103 -0.14 -11.90 0.22
N TYR A 104 -1.14 -12.65 0.67
CA TYR A 104 -1.52 -13.90 0.02
C TYR A 104 -1.98 -13.67 -1.42
N GLY A 105 -2.85 -12.68 -1.65
CA GLY A 105 -3.28 -12.30 -2.99
C GLY A 105 -2.11 -11.91 -3.89
N LEU A 106 -1.17 -11.10 -3.37
CA LEU A 106 0.05 -10.74 -4.09
C LEU A 106 0.89 -11.98 -4.42
N ARG A 107 1.09 -12.89 -3.46
CA ARG A 107 1.84 -14.14 -3.69
C ARG A 107 1.23 -14.97 -4.82
N VAL A 108 -0.10 -15.14 -4.82
CA VAL A 108 -0.81 -15.88 -5.88
C VAL A 108 -0.65 -15.18 -7.23
N TYR A 109 -0.81 -13.86 -7.26
CA TYR A 109 -0.61 -13.07 -8.47
C TYR A 109 0.81 -13.21 -9.04
N TYR A 110 1.84 -13.05 -8.20
CA TYR A 110 3.23 -13.21 -8.62
C TYR A 110 3.52 -14.63 -9.12
N ALA A 111 2.96 -15.66 -8.47
CA ALA A 111 3.11 -17.03 -8.94
C ALA A 111 2.53 -17.22 -10.35
N ALA A 112 1.33 -16.70 -10.62
CA ALA A 112 0.71 -16.77 -11.95
C ALA A 112 1.53 -16.01 -13.02
N VAL A 113 2.03 -14.82 -12.69
CA VAL A 113 2.89 -14.03 -13.59
C VAL A 113 4.20 -14.76 -13.88
N VAL A 114 4.85 -15.33 -12.87
CA VAL A 114 6.07 -16.13 -13.05
C VAL A 114 5.81 -17.37 -13.89
N SER A 115 4.70 -18.07 -13.68
CA SER A 115 4.30 -19.19 -14.54
C SER A 115 4.09 -18.77 -15.99
N LEU A 116 3.45 -17.62 -16.25
CA LEU A 116 3.27 -17.09 -17.60
C LEU A 116 4.62 -16.68 -18.24
N LEU A 117 5.49 -16.03 -17.47
CA LEU A 117 6.84 -15.64 -17.91
C LEU A 117 7.76 -16.84 -18.15
N LEU A 118 7.50 -18.02 -17.56
CA LEU A 118 8.23 -19.27 -17.81
C LEU A 118 7.68 -20.06 -19.00
N ILE A 119 6.47 -19.77 -19.48
CA ILE A 119 5.88 -20.37 -20.70
C ILE A 119 6.37 -19.64 -21.97
N LEU A 120 6.72 -18.35 -21.88
CA LEU A 120 7.24 -17.58 -23.01
C LEU A 120 8.64 -18.03 -23.54
N PRO A 121 9.61 -18.46 -22.72
CA PRO A 121 10.95 -18.87 -23.18
C PRO A 121 10.96 -20.25 -23.84
N THR A 122 10.00 -21.13 -23.53
CA THR A 122 9.94 -22.47 -24.14
C THR A 122 9.52 -22.40 -25.60
N HIS A 123 8.69 -21.41 -25.98
CA HIS A 123 8.29 -21.20 -27.37
C HIS A 123 9.32 -20.40 -28.19
N THR A 124 10.10 -19.51 -27.58
CA THR A 124 11.14 -18.75 -28.31
C THR A 124 12.43 -19.54 -28.53
N SER A 125 12.79 -20.44 -27.61
CA SER A 125 13.95 -21.33 -27.75
C SER A 125 13.80 -22.30 -28.93
N LEU A 126 12.61 -22.91 -29.11
CA LEU A 126 12.33 -23.80 -30.24
C LEU A 126 12.37 -23.05 -31.58
N LEU A 127 11.79 -21.86 -31.65
CA LEU A 127 11.84 -21.02 -32.84
C LEU A 127 13.28 -20.57 -33.15
N PHE A 128 14.06 -20.20 -32.15
CA PHE A 128 15.46 -19.81 -32.33
C PHE A 128 16.34 -20.97 -32.82
N VAL A 129 16.15 -22.19 -32.30
CA VAL A 129 16.87 -23.39 -32.78
C VAL A 129 16.50 -23.72 -34.22
N LEU A 130 15.22 -23.66 -34.59
CA LEU A 130 14.78 -23.92 -35.96
C LEU A 130 15.28 -22.84 -36.93
N PHE A 131 15.29 -21.57 -36.51
CA PHE A 131 15.76 -20.45 -37.31
C PHE A 131 17.29 -20.48 -37.47
N TRP A 132 18.04 -20.80 -36.42
CA TRP A 132 19.50 -20.94 -36.47
C TRP A 132 19.92 -22.15 -37.30
N ASN A 133 19.20 -23.28 -37.21
CA ASN A 133 19.49 -24.49 -37.98
C ASN A 133 19.25 -24.27 -39.49
N THR A 134 18.23 -23.50 -39.88
CA THR A 134 18.04 -23.15 -41.29
C THR A 134 19.09 -22.15 -41.78
N VAL A 135 19.32 -21.03 -41.08
CA VAL A 135 20.25 -19.99 -41.55
C VAL A 135 21.70 -20.50 -41.60
N VAL A 136 22.17 -21.22 -40.58
CA VAL A 136 23.54 -21.73 -40.54
C VAL A 136 23.73 -22.86 -41.54
N ARG A 137 22.76 -23.77 -41.70
CA ARG A 137 22.95 -24.93 -42.58
C ARG A 137 22.86 -24.54 -44.05
N TYR A 138 21.96 -23.63 -44.45
CA TYR A 138 21.90 -23.12 -45.81
C TYR A 138 22.98 -22.08 -46.12
N GLY A 139 23.35 -21.25 -45.14
CA GLY A 139 24.43 -20.26 -45.29
C GLY A 139 25.81 -20.91 -45.40
N PHE A 140 26.09 -21.90 -44.56
CA PHE A 140 27.40 -22.57 -44.52
C PHE A 140 27.67 -23.45 -45.74
N THR A 141 26.67 -24.18 -46.26
CA THR A 141 26.86 -24.95 -47.50
C THR A 141 27.10 -24.05 -48.70
N ARG A 142 26.47 -22.87 -48.73
CA ARG A 142 26.64 -21.90 -49.82
C ARG A 142 27.98 -21.15 -49.71
N TYR A 143 28.41 -20.82 -48.49
CA TYR A 143 29.74 -20.26 -48.22
C TYR A 143 30.86 -21.25 -48.57
N LEU A 144 30.74 -22.52 -48.17
CA LEU A 144 31.70 -23.57 -48.54
C LEU A 144 31.77 -23.78 -50.05
N ALA A 145 30.64 -23.73 -50.76
CA ALA A 145 30.64 -23.83 -52.22
C ALA A 145 31.39 -22.66 -52.89
N ILE A 146 31.21 -21.43 -52.39
CA ILE A 146 31.94 -20.23 -52.88
C ILE A 146 33.42 -20.29 -52.51
N CYS A 147 33.76 -20.75 -51.30
CA CYS A 147 35.14 -20.91 -50.88
C CYS A 147 35.86 -21.99 -51.71
N LEU A 148 35.20 -23.11 -52.03
CA LEU A 148 35.79 -24.18 -52.84
C LEU A 148 36.00 -23.76 -54.30
N THR A 149 35.14 -22.90 -54.87
CA THR A 149 35.37 -22.34 -56.21
C THR A 149 36.50 -21.31 -56.23
N ASN A 150 36.67 -20.54 -55.14
CA ASN A 150 37.69 -19.49 -55.04
C ASN A 150 39.04 -19.98 -54.48
N TRP A 151 39.11 -21.20 -53.93
CA TRP A 151 40.34 -21.75 -53.34
C TRP A 151 41.45 -22.06 -54.37
N LYS A 152 41.16 -21.99 -55.67
CA LYS A 152 42.19 -22.06 -56.72
C LYS A 152 43.01 -20.78 -56.87
N GLU A 153 42.64 -19.66 -56.24
CA GLU A 153 43.31 -18.36 -56.44
C GLU A 153 44.07 -17.80 -55.23
N TYR A 154 44.00 -18.40 -54.03
CA TYR A 154 44.50 -17.73 -52.81
C TYR A 154 45.61 -18.53 -52.09
N LYS A 155 46.83 -18.49 -52.64
CA LYS A 155 48.05 -19.09 -52.05
C LYS A 155 48.93 -18.07 -51.32
N SER A 156 48.39 -16.95 -50.84
CA SER A 156 49.23 -15.98 -50.10
C SER A 156 48.44 -15.09 -49.16
N VAL A 157 49.01 -14.95 -47.95
CA VAL A 157 48.87 -13.88 -46.94
C VAL A 157 48.24 -14.35 -45.59
N PRO A 158 48.87 -14.03 -44.44
CA PRO A 158 48.71 -14.75 -43.18
C PRO A 158 47.74 -14.10 -42.17
N CYS A 159 47.40 -14.92 -41.19
CA CYS A 159 46.49 -14.75 -40.06
C CYS A 159 46.65 -13.46 -39.23
N ALA A 160 45.52 -12.85 -38.85
CA ALA A 160 45.36 -12.21 -37.55
C ALA A 160 43.88 -12.16 -37.15
N LEU A 161 43.52 -12.99 -36.15
CA LEU A 161 42.29 -12.90 -35.38
C LEU A 161 42.21 -11.55 -34.65
N SER A 162 41.00 -11.03 -34.45
CA SER A 162 40.62 -10.55 -33.12
C SER A 162 39.13 -10.73 -32.85
N PHE A 163 38.91 -11.60 -31.86
CA PHE A 163 37.71 -11.85 -31.09
C PHE A 163 37.60 -10.75 -30.02
N LEU A 164 36.41 -10.20 -29.74
CA LEU A 164 35.87 -10.00 -28.37
C LEU A 164 34.54 -9.24 -28.38
N ALA A 165 33.60 -9.82 -27.63
CA ALA A 165 32.29 -9.29 -27.28
C ALA A 165 32.37 -8.23 -26.17
N THR A 166 31.29 -7.46 -25.98
CA THR A 166 30.65 -7.25 -24.66
C THR A 166 29.29 -6.58 -24.78
N HIS A 167 28.30 -7.22 -24.16
CA HIS A 167 27.04 -6.63 -23.69
C HIS A 167 27.32 -5.50 -22.68
N THR A 168 26.51 -4.44 -22.65
CA THR A 168 25.72 -4.03 -21.47
C THR A 168 24.82 -2.81 -21.78
N THR A 169 23.78 -2.71 -20.98
CA THR A 169 22.48 -2.06 -21.14
C THR A 169 22.42 -0.56 -20.89
N LYS A 170 21.68 0.12 -21.78
CA LYS A 170 20.63 1.14 -21.55
C LYS A 170 20.23 1.42 -20.08
N LEU A 171 20.38 2.67 -19.63
CA LEU A 171 19.57 3.32 -18.57
C LEU A 171 19.88 4.83 -18.47
N SER A 172 19.04 5.68 -19.08
CA SER A 172 18.73 7.05 -18.60
C SER A 172 17.68 7.72 -19.50
N ASN A 173 16.42 7.41 -19.26
CA ASN A 173 15.32 8.33 -19.51
C ASN A 173 14.48 8.36 -18.24
N TRP A 174 14.01 9.55 -17.86
CA TRP A 174 13.22 9.91 -16.67
C TRP A 174 14.02 10.47 -15.50
N LEU A 175 14.33 11.75 -15.62
CA LEU A 175 14.28 12.83 -14.61
C LEU A 175 14.72 14.07 -15.43
N ILE A 176 13.96 15.13 -15.69
CA ILE A 176 12.83 15.75 -15.02
C ILE A 176 12.14 16.61 -16.09
N ALA A 177 10.88 16.28 -16.39
CA ALA A 177 9.93 17.21 -16.96
C ALA A 177 9.35 18.01 -15.79
N GLN A 178 10.01 19.11 -15.43
CA GLN A 178 9.53 20.10 -14.47
C GLN A 178 10.35 21.37 -14.67
N ASP A 179 9.94 22.20 -15.64
CA ASP A 179 10.17 23.67 -15.66
C ASP A 179 9.61 24.31 -16.95
N LEU A 180 8.31 24.14 -17.16
CA LEU A 180 7.53 24.97 -18.08
C LEU A 180 6.24 25.39 -17.38
N ALA A 181 6.31 26.50 -16.65
CA ALA A 181 5.32 27.58 -16.60
C ALA A 181 5.50 28.39 -15.32
N THR A 182 6.03 29.62 -15.42
CA THR A 182 5.35 30.89 -15.03
C THR A 182 6.38 32.02 -14.85
N GLY A 183 6.14 33.17 -15.49
CA GLY A 183 6.50 34.48 -14.91
C GLY A 183 7.63 35.28 -15.56
N GLU A 184 7.26 36.13 -16.53
CA GLU A 184 7.71 37.50 -16.82
C GLU A 184 9.05 38.06 -16.26
N THR A 185 9.89 38.62 -17.14
CA THR A 185 10.18 40.09 -17.28
C THR A 185 11.32 40.36 -18.30
N LYS A 186 11.19 41.46 -19.07
CA LYS A 186 12.07 41.91 -20.19
C LYS A 186 13.51 42.30 -19.74
N PRO A 187 14.48 42.40 -20.67
CA PRO A 187 14.83 43.74 -21.20
C PRO A 187 15.32 43.76 -22.67
N VAL A 188 14.85 44.73 -23.47
CA VAL A 188 15.58 45.66 -24.37
C VAL A 188 14.60 46.76 -24.76
#